data_AF-X8IR80-F1
#
_entry.id   AF-X8IR80-F1
#
_cell.length_a   1.000
_cell.length_b   1.000
_cell.length_c   1.000
_cell.angle_alpha   90.00
_cell.angle_beta   90.00
_cell.angle_gamma   90.00
#
_symmetry.space_group_name_H-M   'P 1'
#
loop_
_entity.id
_entity.type
_entity.pdbx_description
1 polymer ?
#
loop_
_entity_poly.entity_id
_entity_poly.type
_entity_poly.pdbx_seq_one_letter_code
_entity_poly.pdbx_strand_id
1 'polypeptide(L)'
;MFLTEKELKEKFWENYNYSGRALRYEFEAPIREGCADLVTVEMFQNQVQFNAFEFKLSDIRKAILQAKENSKFVHKSWIVIPSEKEDLISGRYKSYLKEIKYVGVIVVEEGGRWKMIHKPFYRKNIKINNSILKLMLLEI
;
A
#
# COMPACT_ATOMS: atom_id res chain seq x y z
N MET A 1 -13.00 7.58 -14.98
CA MET A 1 -12.37 8.10 -13.75
C MET A 1 -12.97 7.29 -12.61
N PHE A 2 -12.19 6.88 -11.60
CA PHE A 2 -12.75 6.09 -10.51
C PHE A 2 -13.82 6.88 -9.75
N LEU A 3 -15.01 6.28 -9.58
CA LEU A 3 -16.13 6.90 -8.86
C LEU A 3 -16.04 6.67 -7.36
N THR A 4 -15.44 5.56 -6.94
CA THR A 4 -15.32 5.18 -5.52
C THR A 4 -13.94 4.62 -5.18
N GLU A 5 -13.56 4.71 -3.91
CA GLU A 5 -12.33 4.07 -3.40
C GLU A 5 -12.40 2.54 -3.49
N LYS A 6 -13.62 1.99 -3.41
CA LYS A 6 -13.87 0.56 -3.63
C LYS A 6 -13.49 0.13 -5.05
N GLU A 7 -13.91 0.89 -6.06
CA GLU A 7 -13.59 0.61 -7.46
C GLU A 7 -12.08 0.68 -7.74
N LEU A 8 -11.41 1.70 -7.20
CA LEU A 8 -9.95 1.82 -7.26
C LEU A 8 -9.26 0.61 -6.62
N LYS A 9 -9.71 0.22 -5.42
CA LYS A 9 -9.19 -0.94 -4.67
C LYS A 9 -9.35 -2.24 -5.46
N GLU A 10 -10.54 -2.50 -5.98
CA GLU A 10 -10.85 -3.72 -6.73
C GLU A 10 -10.03 -3.80 -8.02
N LYS A 11 -9.99 -2.72 -8.81
CA LYS A 11 -9.23 -2.69 -10.07
C LYS A 11 -7.73 -2.79 -9.86
N PHE A 12 -7.21 -2.11 -8.85
CA PHE A 12 -5.82 -2.28 -8.44
C PHE A 12 -5.53 -3.73 -8.05
N TRP A 13 -6.35 -4.32 -7.17
CA TRP A 13 -6.08 -5.64 -6.61
C TRP A 13 -6.13 -6.75 -7.67
N GLU A 14 -7.14 -6.71 -8.56
CA GLU A 14 -7.28 -7.62 -9.70
C GLU A 14 -6.00 -7.68 -10.54
N ASN A 15 -5.38 -6.53 -10.80
CA ASN A 15 -4.19 -6.42 -11.64
C ASN A 15 -2.87 -6.61 -10.87
N TYR A 16 -2.79 -6.12 -9.64
CA TYR A 16 -1.61 -6.22 -8.79
C TYR A 16 -1.34 -7.66 -8.38
N ASN A 17 -2.40 -8.42 -8.10
CA ASN A 17 -2.34 -9.80 -7.65
C ASN A 17 -2.69 -10.84 -8.72
N TYR A 18 -2.87 -10.43 -9.98
CA TYR A 18 -3.24 -11.34 -11.09
C TYR A 18 -2.37 -12.60 -11.17
N SER A 19 -1.07 -12.46 -10.96
CA SER A 19 -0.10 -13.57 -11.02
C SER A 19 0.08 -14.32 -9.69
N GLY A 20 -0.79 -14.11 -8.69
CA GLY A 20 -0.60 -14.64 -7.34
C GLY A 20 0.60 -14.02 -6.62
N ARG A 21 0.85 -12.72 -6.82
CA ARG A 21 1.98 -12.00 -6.20
C ARG A 21 1.98 -12.11 -4.68
N ALA A 22 0.83 -11.92 -4.06
CA ALA A 22 0.65 -12.03 -2.62
C ALA A 22 0.41 -13.48 -2.25
N LEU A 23 1.25 -14.01 -1.36
CA LEU A 23 1.07 -15.32 -0.75
C LEU A 23 -0.15 -15.34 0.17
N ARG A 24 -0.37 -14.22 0.87
CA ARG A 24 -1.49 -13.96 1.78
C ARG A 24 -1.85 -12.49 1.71
N TYR A 25 -3.10 -12.18 2.02
CA TYR A 25 -3.56 -10.80 2.14
C TYR A 25 -4.76 -10.71 3.07
N GLU A 26 -4.97 -9.53 3.63
CA GLU A 26 -6.13 -9.20 4.46
C GLU A 26 -6.57 -7.77 4.10
N PHE A 27 -7.85 -7.61 3.76
CA PHE A 27 -8.48 -6.30 3.62
C PHE A 27 -8.95 -5.80 4.99
N GLU A 28 -8.96 -4.48 5.19
CA GLU A 28 -9.30 -3.86 6.47
C GLU A 28 -8.47 -4.42 7.64
N ALA A 29 -7.19 -4.70 7.38
CA ALA A 29 -6.29 -5.40 8.28
C ALA A 29 -6.06 -4.61 9.58
N PRO A 30 -6.31 -5.19 10.76
CA PRO A 30 -6.23 -4.50 12.05
C PRO A 30 -4.78 -4.43 12.57
N ILE A 31 -3.86 -3.93 11.75
CA ILE A 31 -2.44 -3.77 12.14
C ILE A 31 -2.18 -2.51 12.98
N ARG A 32 -3.13 -1.57 12.99
CA ARG A 32 -3.17 -0.38 13.84
C ARG A 32 -4.61 0.02 14.10
N GLU A 33 -4.82 0.95 15.04
CA GLU A 33 -6.12 1.61 15.21
C GLU A 33 -6.56 2.28 13.90
N GLY A 34 -7.82 2.08 13.54
CA GLY A 34 -8.40 2.54 12.28
C GLY A 34 -8.05 1.70 11.04
N CYS A 35 -7.42 0.53 11.21
CA CYS A 35 -7.06 -0.46 10.18
C CYS A 35 -6.21 0.06 9.00
N ALA A 36 -5.56 -0.85 8.28
CA ALA A 36 -5.02 -0.58 6.96
C ALA A 36 -5.95 -1.18 5.90
N ASP A 37 -6.17 -0.48 4.79
CA ASP A 37 -7.15 -0.93 3.79
C ASP A 37 -6.80 -2.31 3.21
N LEU A 38 -5.51 -2.59 3.02
CA LEU A 38 -4.99 -3.88 2.57
C LEU A 38 -3.59 -4.12 3.13
N VAL A 39 -3.33 -5.33 3.62
CA VAL A 39 -1.99 -5.83 3.96
C VAL A 39 -1.73 -7.09 3.14
N THR A 40 -0.52 -7.21 2.58
CA THR A 40 -0.07 -8.39 1.84
C THR A 40 1.18 -8.99 2.47
N VAL A 41 1.32 -10.31 2.31
CA VAL A 41 2.56 -11.06 2.54
C VAL A 41 3.07 -11.52 1.18
N GLU A 42 4.28 -11.10 0.81
CA GLU A 42 4.88 -11.37 -0.49
C GLU A 42 6.26 -12.01 -0.32
N MET A 43 6.74 -12.74 -1.32
CA MET A 43 8.12 -13.22 -1.38
C MET A 43 8.91 -12.35 -2.35
N PHE A 44 10.00 -11.74 -1.88
CA PHE A 44 10.90 -10.95 -2.74
C PHE A 44 12.34 -11.31 -2.41
N GLN A 45 13.08 -11.79 -3.42
CA GLN A 45 14.47 -12.25 -3.24
C GLN A 45 14.63 -13.26 -2.09
N ASN A 46 13.70 -14.23 -2.01
CA ASN A 46 13.62 -15.24 -0.96
C ASN A 46 13.45 -14.68 0.47
N GLN A 47 12.94 -13.45 0.61
CA GLN A 47 12.59 -12.86 1.89
C GLN A 47 11.10 -12.52 1.93
N VAL A 48 10.47 -12.84 3.06
CA VAL A 48 9.09 -12.44 3.35
C VAL A 48 9.00 -10.93 3.46
N GLN A 49 8.07 -10.31 2.72
CA GLN A 49 7.80 -8.89 2.76
C GLN A 49 6.32 -8.62 3.05
N PHE A 50 6.05 -7.98 4.19
CA PHE A 50 4.79 -7.28 4.43
C PHE A 50 4.72 -5.95 3.69
N ASN A 51 3.62 -5.74 2.97
CA ASN A 51 3.24 -4.44 2.43
C ASN A 51 1.88 -4.01 3.01
N ALA A 52 1.68 -2.71 3.18
CA ALA A 52 0.37 -2.13 3.50
C ALA A 52 -0.01 -1.09 2.46
N PHE A 53 -1.28 -1.04 2.08
CA PHE A 53 -1.82 -0.14 1.06
C PHE A 53 -2.96 0.69 1.66
N GLU A 54 -2.95 1.98 1.33
CA GLU A 54 -4.03 2.93 1.61
C GLU A 54 -4.58 3.45 0.28
N PHE A 55 -5.85 3.23 0.02
CA PHE A 55 -6.53 3.70 -1.17
C PHE A 55 -7.15 5.06 -0.88
N LYS A 56 -6.96 6.01 -1.79
CA LYS A 56 -7.61 7.31 -1.65
C LYS A 56 -7.91 7.94 -2.98
N LEU A 57 -9.14 8.43 -3.14
CA LEU A 57 -9.49 9.21 -4.32
C LEU A 57 -8.98 10.63 -4.21
N SER A 58 -9.20 11.35 -3.10
CA SER A 58 -8.96 12.80 -3.06
C SER A 58 -8.06 13.27 -1.92
N ASP A 59 -8.21 12.73 -0.71
CA ASP A 59 -7.48 13.20 0.47
C ASP A 59 -6.06 12.59 0.58
N ILE A 60 -5.19 13.02 -0.33
CA ILE A 60 -3.80 12.54 -0.41
C ILE A 60 -3.03 12.77 0.88
N ARG A 61 -3.32 13.87 1.60
CA ARG A 61 -2.64 14.18 2.86
C ARG A 61 -2.99 13.14 3.92
N LYS A 62 -4.27 12.79 4.06
CA LYS A 62 -4.71 11.73 4.96
C LYS A 62 -4.11 10.38 4.58
N ALA A 63 -4.11 10.03 3.29
CA ALA A 63 -3.50 8.78 2.81
C ALA A 63 -2.02 8.69 3.18
N ILE A 64 -1.26 9.77 3.02
CA ILE A 64 0.16 9.80 3.39
C ILE A 64 0.34 9.62 4.91
N LEU A 65 -0.49 10.26 5.73
CA LEU A 65 -0.42 10.11 7.19
C LEU A 65 -0.76 8.67 7.62
N GLN A 66 -1.80 8.07 7.04
CA GLN A 66 -2.19 6.68 7.29
C GLN A 66 -1.08 5.71 6.87
N ALA A 67 -0.51 5.88 5.68
CA ALA A 67 0.60 5.06 5.19
C ALA A 67 1.87 5.22 6.04
N LYS A 68 2.15 6.44 6.54
CA LYS A 68 3.26 6.67 7.47
C LYS A 68 3.06 5.89 8.76
N GLU A 69 1.85 5.83 9.30
CA GLU A 69 1.54 5.03 10.49
C GLU A 69 1.62 3.52 10.21
N ASN A 70 1.08 3.06 9.08
CA ASN A 70 1.19 1.66 8.64
C ASN A 70 2.65 1.21 8.50
N SER A 71 3.52 2.09 8.01
CA SER A 71 4.95 1.80 7.81
C SER A 71 5.69 1.40 9.08
N LYS A 72 5.11 1.56 10.27
CA LYS A 72 5.66 1.07 11.54
C LYS A 72 5.54 -0.46 11.67
N PHE A 73 4.60 -1.08 10.97
CA PHE A 73 4.23 -2.50 11.11
C PHE A 73 4.54 -3.34 9.86
N VAL A 74 4.86 -2.70 8.73
CA VAL A 74 5.18 -3.37 7.46
C VAL A 74 6.50 -2.87 6.88
N HIS A 75 7.10 -3.65 5.98
CA HIS A 75 8.41 -3.28 5.42
C HIS A 75 8.32 -2.14 4.41
N LYS A 76 7.19 -2.05 3.70
CA LYS A 76 6.88 -0.98 2.75
C LYS A 76 5.41 -0.61 2.90
N SER A 77 5.11 0.68 2.97
CA SER A 77 3.74 1.16 2.91
C SER A 77 3.51 1.92 1.62
N TRP A 78 2.30 1.87 1.09
CA TRP A 78 1.92 2.43 -0.20
C TRP A 78 0.66 3.25 -0.04
N ILE A 79 0.62 4.39 -0.72
CA ILE A 79 -0.66 5.00 -1.10
C ILE A 79 -0.97 4.60 -2.55
N VAL A 80 -2.23 4.27 -2.80
CA VAL A 80 -2.73 3.91 -4.12
C VAL A 80 -3.77 4.96 -4.51
N ILE A 81 -3.52 5.63 -5.62
CA ILE A 81 -4.33 6.76 -6.08
C ILE A 81 -4.63 6.64 -7.59
N PRO A 82 -5.65 7.34 -8.10
CA PRO A 82 -5.87 7.42 -9.53
C PRO A 82 -4.73 8.12 -10.30
N SER A 83 -4.48 7.68 -11.53
CA SER A 83 -3.40 8.19 -12.40
C SER A 83 -3.44 9.68 -12.71
N GLU A 84 -4.63 10.29 -12.75
CA GLU A 84 -4.77 11.73 -12.98
C GLU A 84 -4.20 12.59 -11.82
N LYS A 85 -3.77 11.97 -10.72
CA LYS A 85 -3.16 12.64 -9.56
C LYS A 85 -1.64 12.57 -9.54
N GLU A 86 -1.00 12.00 -10.56
CA GLU A 86 0.47 11.92 -10.67
C GLU A 86 1.13 13.32 -10.55
N ASP A 87 0.56 14.33 -11.20
CA ASP A 87 1.08 15.71 -11.17
C ASP A 87 0.95 16.37 -9.79
N LEU A 88 -0.11 16.05 -9.04
CA LEU A 88 -0.28 16.52 -7.67
C LEU A 88 0.81 15.95 -6.76
N ILE A 89 1.19 14.69 -6.97
CA ILE A 89 2.28 14.05 -6.23
C ILE A 89 3.61 14.68 -6.60
N SER A 90 3.90 14.86 -7.89
CA SER A 90 5.18 15.39 -8.37
C SER A 90 5.38 16.86 -7.99
N GLY A 91 4.31 17.67 -8.01
CA GLY A 91 4.35 19.10 -7.71
C GLY A 91 4.26 19.43 -6.22
N ARG A 92 3.31 18.85 -5.48
CA ARG A 92 3.01 19.25 -4.10
C ARG A 92 3.63 18.36 -3.04
N TYR A 93 3.65 17.05 -3.25
CA TYR A 93 3.97 16.08 -2.18
C TYR A 93 5.37 15.44 -2.33
N LYS A 94 6.07 15.67 -3.43
CA LYS A 94 7.37 15.06 -3.73
C LYS A 94 8.41 15.27 -2.63
N SER A 95 8.56 16.49 -2.12
CA SER A 95 9.53 16.78 -1.04
C SER A 95 9.14 16.09 0.25
N TYR A 96 7.85 16.11 0.61
CA TYR A 96 7.36 15.44 1.82
C TYR A 96 7.56 13.93 1.75
N LEU A 97 7.24 13.30 0.61
CA LEU A 97 7.43 11.86 0.38
C LEU A 97 8.91 11.44 0.50
N LYS A 98 9.85 12.29 0.06
CA LYS A 98 11.29 12.03 0.25
C LYS A 98 11.71 11.98 1.72
N GLU A 99 11.05 12.72 2.60
CA GLU A 99 11.34 12.70 4.04
C GLU A 99 10.79 11.43 4.71
N ILE A 100 9.63 10.94 4.25
CA ILE A 100 8.99 9.72 4.77
C ILE A 100 9.42 8.48 3.99
N LYS A 101 10.68 8.09 4.19
CA LYS A 101 11.40 7.02 3.48
C LYS A 101 10.61 5.74 3.18
N TYR A 102 9.70 5.30 4.04
CA TYR A 102 9.04 3.99 3.94
C TYR A 102 7.66 4.02 3.28
N VAL A 103 7.25 5.17 2.73
CA VAL A 103 5.98 5.35 2.03
C VAL A 103 6.21 5.52 0.54
N GLY A 104 5.57 4.66 -0.25
CA GLY A 104 5.58 4.66 -1.70
C GLY A 104 4.28 5.17 -2.27
N VAL A 105 4.28 5.46 -3.58
CA VAL A 105 3.09 5.90 -4.31
C VAL A 105 2.93 5.05 -5.55
N ILE A 106 1.73 4.47 -5.68
CA ILE A 106 1.27 3.76 -6.86
C ILE A 106 0.10 4.54 -7.45
N VAL A 107 0.14 4.75 -8.76
CA VAL A 107 -0.99 5.26 -9.52
C VAL A 107 -1.67 4.14 -10.30
N VAL A 108 -2.97 4.27 -10.51
CA VAL A 108 -3.79 3.29 -11.22
C VAL A 108 -4.62 3.99 -12.29
N GLU A 109 -4.58 3.48 -13.51
CA GLU A 109 -5.44 3.88 -14.62
C GLU A 109 -6.79 3.14 -14.53
N GLU A 110 -7.83 3.65 -15.19
CA GLU A 110 -9.18 3.07 -15.13
C GLU A 110 -9.25 1.60 -15.58
N GLY A 111 -8.39 1.21 -16.52
CA GLY A 111 -8.23 -0.18 -16.96
C GLY A 111 -7.52 -1.10 -15.96
N GLY A 112 -7.11 -0.59 -14.80
CA GLY A 112 -6.41 -1.33 -13.74
C GLY A 112 -4.89 -1.41 -13.92
N ARG A 113 -4.35 -0.87 -15.02
CA ARG A 113 -2.90 -0.71 -15.19
C ARG A 113 -2.36 0.18 -14.08
N TRP A 114 -1.34 -0.30 -13.39
CA TRP A 114 -0.73 0.42 -12.27
C TRP A 114 0.75 0.72 -12.52
N LYS A 115 1.23 1.82 -11.93
CA LYS A 115 2.62 2.28 -12.03
C LYS A 115 3.08 2.79 -10.67
N MET A 116 4.29 2.41 -10.27
CA MET A 116 4.97 3.01 -9.13
C MET A 116 5.61 4.33 -9.55
N ILE A 117 5.19 5.44 -8.96
CA ILE A 117 5.73 6.79 -9.25
C ILE A 117 6.64 7.31 -8.13
N HIS A 118 6.57 6.70 -6.95
CA HIS A 118 7.50 6.95 -5.86
C HIS A 118 7.84 5.64 -5.15
N LYS A 119 9.11 5.28 -5.11
CA LYS A 119 9.59 4.03 -4.53
C LYS A 119 9.95 4.21 -3.05
N PRO A 120 9.36 3.44 -2.13
CA PRO A 120 9.75 3.44 -0.72
C PRO A 120 11.06 2.68 -0.52
N PHE A 121 11.79 3.08 0.51
CA PHE A 121 12.86 2.29 1.10
C PHE A 121 12.27 1.07 1.82
N TYR A 122 13.06 0.00 1.90
CA TYR A 122 12.71 -1.17 2.71
C TYR A 122 13.02 -0.91 4.19
N ARG A 123 12.02 -1.09 5.05
CA ARG A 123 12.19 -0.98 6.50
C ARG A 123 12.53 -2.33 7.11
N LYS A 124 13.76 -2.49 7.61
CA LYS A 124 14.20 -3.74 8.25
C LYS A 124 13.51 -4.03 9.58
N ASN A 125 13.35 -3.00 10.42
CA ASN A 125 12.79 -3.15 11.76
C ASN A 125 11.34 -2.66 11.77
N ILE A 126 10.41 -3.63 11.84
CA ILE A 126 8.97 -3.41 11.91
C ILE A 126 8.45 -3.86 13.27
N LYS A 127 7.37 -3.22 13.75
CA LYS A 127 6.63 -3.64 14.92
C LYS A 127 5.76 -4.84 14.55
N ILE A 128 6.01 -5.98 15.19
CA ILE A 128 5.19 -7.17 15.03
C ILE A 128 4.02 -7.11 16.01
N ASN A 129 2.82 -7.39 15.53
CA ASN A 129 1.62 -7.56 16.34
C ASN A 129 0.89 -8.84 15.94
N ASN A 130 -0.17 -9.18 16.69
CA ASN A 130 -0.94 -10.40 16.49
C ASN A 130 -1.56 -10.48 15.09
N SER A 131 -1.95 -9.36 14.49
CA SER A 131 -2.55 -9.33 13.15
C SER A 131 -1.53 -9.73 12.07
N ILE A 132 -0.32 -9.17 12.12
CA ILE A 132 0.79 -9.56 11.22
C ILE A 132 1.16 -11.04 11.41
N LEU A 133 1.22 -11.52 12.66
CA LEU A 133 1.54 -12.92 12.94
C LEU A 133 0.48 -13.87 12.40
N LYS A 134 -0.82 -13.56 12.60
CA LYS A 134 -1.93 -14.37 12.08
C LYS A 134 -1.87 -14.50 10.56
N LEU A 135 -1.57 -13.41 9.85
CA LEU A 135 -1.37 -13.41 8.40
C LEU A 135 -0.27 -14.38 7.94
N MET A 136 0.73 -14.66 8.77
CA MET A 136 1.77 -15.66 8.48
C MET A 136 1.37 -17.10 8.79
N LEU A 137 0.47 -17.30 9.75
CA LEU A 137 0.15 -18.60 10.34
C LEU A 137 -1.04 -19.32 9.68
N LEU A 138 -1.74 -18.68 8.74
CA LEU A 138 -2.85 -19.30 8.01
C LEU A 138 -2.33 -20.47 7.15
N GLU A 139 -2.64 -21.70 7.56
CA GLU A 139 -2.37 -22.94 6.81
C GLU A 139 -2.91 -22.84 5.37
N ILE A 140 -2.21 -23.47 4.42
CA ILE A 140 -2.56 -23.53 2.99
C ILE A 140 -3.69 -24.54 2.80
#